data_AF-A0A672V9X3-F1
#
_entry.id   AF-A0A672V9X3-F1
#
_cell.length_a   1.000
_cell.length_b   1.000
_cell.length_c   1.000
_cell.angle_alpha   90.00
_cell.angle_beta   90.00
_cell.angle_gamma   90.00
#
_symmetry.space_group_name_H-M   'P 1'
#
loop_
_entity.id
_entity.type
_entity.pdbx_description
1 polymer ?
#
loop_
_entity_poly.entity_id
_entity_poly.type
_entity_poly.pdbx_seq_one_letter_code
_entity_poly.pdbx_strand_id
1 'polypeptide(L)'
;AYTYALSNSYTEEKNYGLKAAEVSSLPSSVIVDAKEITNHIANQILHRQKSTPEMMRQRAAYHLAMRLVQTARNSRLDPDSLRIYLKGLKKKYEASCPAPEQNDEQQ
;
A
#
# COMPACT_ATOMS: atom_id res chain seq x y z
N ALA A 1 -14.03 15.06 29.61
CA ALA A 1 -14.74 16.14 28.90
C ALA A 1 -14.51 15.94 27.40
N TYR A 2 -15.56 15.92 26.58
CA TYR A 2 -15.43 15.76 25.13
C TYR A 2 -15.08 17.11 24.50
N THR A 3 -13.90 17.18 23.88
CA THR A 3 -13.46 18.35 23.11
C THR A 3 -14.01 18.21 21.70
N TYR A 4 -15.07 18.94 21.38
CA TYR A 4 -15.63 19.08 20.02
C TYR A 4 -14.70 19.87 19.08
N ALA A 5 -13.39 19.64 19.18
CA ALA A 5 -12.35 20.32 18.45
C ALA A 5 -12.00 19.54 17.19
N LEU A 6 -12.08 20.20 16.04
CA LEU A 6 -11.63 19.66 14.77
C LEU A 6 -10.16 20.01 14.57
N SER A 7 -9.33 19.02 14.22
CA SER A 7 -7.95 19.23 13.81
C SER A 7 -7.78 18.79 12.35
N ASN A 8 -6.93 19.50 11.60
CA ASN A 8 -6.61 19.17 10.21
C ASN A 8 -5.68 17.94 10.06
N SER A 9 -5.44 17.22 11.15
CA SER A 9 -4.44 16.15 11.23
C SER A 9 -5.07 14.79 11.50
N TYR A 10 -4.23 13.76 11.43
CA TYR A 10 -4.59 12.41 11.87
C TYR A 10 -4.96 12.39 13.35
N THR A 11 -6.02 11.67 13.70
CA THR A 11 -6.40 11.42 15.09
C THR A 11 -5.46 10.36 15.67
N GLU A 12 -4.64 10.75 16.63
CA GLU A 12 -3.68 9.84 17.29
C GLU A 12 -4.38 8.71 18.05
N GLU A 13 -5.57 8.98 18.58
CA GLU A 13 -6.36 8.01 19.31
C GLU A 13 -7.00 6.98 18.38
N LYS A 14 -6.44 5.77 18.39
CA LYS A 14 -6.96 4.62 17.67
C LYS A 14 -7.92 3.81 18.54
N ASN A 15 -8.84 3.11 17.90
CA ASN A 15 -9.73 2.14 18.53
C ASN A 15 -10.59 2.74 19.66
N TYR A 16 -11.10 3.96 19.46
CA TYR A 16 -11.90 4.67 20.47
C TYR A 16 -13.10 3.85 20.98
N GLY A 17 -13.74 3.06 20.12
CA GLY A 17 -14.84 2.16 20.52
C GLY A 17 -14.42 1.12 21.57
N LEU A 18 -13.18 0.63 21.52
CA LEU A 18 -12.66 -0.32 22.51
C LEU A 18 -12.36 0.37 23.84
N LYS A 19 -11.82 1.59 23.80
CA LYS A 19 -11.61 2.42 25.01
C LYS A 19 -12.92 2.81 25.68
N ALA A 20 -13.95 3.12 24.90
CA ALA A 20 -15.29 3.38 25.41
C ALA A 20 -15.92 2.12 26.04
N ALA A 21 -15.68 0.96 25.45
CA ALA A 21 -16.13 -0.32 26.01
C ALA A 21 -15.46 -0.64 27.36
N GLU A 22 -14.19 -0.28 27.55
CA GLU A 22 -13.47 -0.46 28.84
C GLU A 22 -14.10 0.29 30.01
N VAL A 23 -14.68 1.46 29.74
CA VAL A 23 -15.34 2.29 30.77
C VAL A 23 -16.85 2.01 30.87
N SER A 24 -17.35 1.03 30.13
CA SER A 24 -18.74 0.62 30.12
C SER A 24 -19.00 -0.56 31.07
N SER A 25 -20.26 -0.98 31.20
CA SER A 25 -20.65 -2.15 32.00
C SER A 25 -20.43 -3.49 31.29
N LEU A 26 -19.62 -3.53 30.21
CA LEU A 26 -19.33 -4.77 29.50
C LEU A 26 -18.44 -5.70 30.33
N PRO A 27 -18.64 -7.03 30.25
CA PRO A 27 -17.78 -7.99 30.95
C PRO A 27 -16.32 -7.90 30.48
N SER A 28 -15.39 -8.02 31.42
CA SER A 28 -13.95 -7.97 31.11
C SER A 28 -13.50 -9.05 30.13
N SER A 29 -14.13 -10.23 30.15
CA SER A 29 -13.84 -11.30 29.18
C SER A 29 -14.06 -10.85 27.73
N VAL A 30 -15.19 -10.20 27.45
CA VAL A 30 -15.53 -9.70 26.12
C VAL A 30 -14.55 -8.62 25.65
N ILE A 31 -14.09 -7.76 26.57
CA ILE A 31 -13.11 -6.71 26.27
C ILE A 31 -11.74 -7.32 25.94
N VAL A 32 -11.32 -8.35 26.67
CA VAL A 32 -10.07 -9.07 26.40
C VAL A 32 -10.11 -9.75 25.03
N ASP A 33 -11.19 -10.48 24.74
CA ASP A 33 -11.38 -11.13 23.43
C ASP A 33 -11.33 -10.11 22.29
N ALA A 34 -12.01 -8.97 22.45
CA ALA A 34 -12.02 -7.90 21.46
C ALA A 34 -10.61 -7.31 21.22
N LYS A 35 -9.78 -7.19 22.27
CA LYS A 35 -8.38 -6.77 22.16
C LYS A 35 -7.56 -7.76 21.35
N GLU A 36 -7.72 -9.05 21.62
CA GLU A 36 -7.01 -10.12 20.91
C GLU A 36 -7.38 -10.15 19.43
N ILE A 37 -8.68 -10.06 19.11
CA ILE A 37 -9.17 -10.00 17.73
C ILE A 37 -8.60 -8.77 17.01
N THR A 38 -8.61 -7.61 17.66
CA THR A 38 -8.07 -6.36 17.09
C THR A 38 -6.58 -6.51 16.77
N ASN A 39 -5.80 -7.09 17.69
CA ASN A 39 -4.37 -7.37 17.47
C ASN A 39 -4.16 -8.35 16.32
N HIS A 40 -4.97 -9.40 16.23
CA HIS A 40 -4.91 -10.37 15.14
C HIS A 40 -5.19 -9.72 13.78
N ILE A 41 -6.24 -8.90 13.69
CA ILE A 41 -6.58 -8.15 12.47
C ILE A 41 -5.46 -7.17 12.11
N ALA A 42 -4.93 -6.42 13.07
CA ALA A 42 -3.83 -5.47 12.84
C ALA A 42 -2.60 -6.19 12.26
N ASN A 43 -2.25 -7.35 12.80
CA ASN A 43 -1.15 -8.18 12.30
C ASN A 43 -1.43 -8.72 10.89
N GLN A 44 -2.66 -9.18 10.61
CA GLN A 44 -3.03 -9.62 9.26
C GLN A 44 -2.96 -8.47 8.25
N ILE A 45 -3.45 -7.27 8.59
CA ILE A 45 -3.38 -6.09 7.72
C ILE A 45 -1.91 -5.73 7.46
N LEU A 46 -1.07 -5.71 8.51
CA LEU A 46 0.35 -5.44 8.36
C LEU A 46 1.04 -6.48 7.46
N HIS A 47 0.71 -7.75 7.61
CA HIS A 47 1.24 -8.83 6.78
C HIS A 47 0.75 -8.72 5.32
N ARG A 48 -0.51 -8.34 5.08
CA ARG A 48 -1.03 -8.08 3.73
C ARG A 48 -0.41 -6.82 3.12
N GLN A 49 -0.07 -5.83 3.94
CA GLN A 49 0.62 -4.60 3.50
C GLN A 49 2.09 -4.83 3.15
N LYS A 50 2.75 -5.86 3.69
CA LYS A 50 4.04 -6.33 3.15
C LYS A 50 3.77 -6.71 1.70
N SER A 51 4.07 -5.78 0.80
CA SER A 51 3.62 -5.84 -0.58
C SER A 51 4.13 -7.12 -1.17
N THR A 52 3.20 -8.02 -1.51
CA THR A 52 3.58 -9.25 -2.20
C THR A 52 4.37 -8.87 -3.45
N PRO A 53 5.37 -9.67 -3.85
CA PRO A 53 6.14 -9.40 -5.07
C PRO A 53 5.23 -9.19 -6.29
N GLU A 54 4.10 -9.90 -6.32
CA GLU A 54 3.03 -9.74 -7.29
C GLU A 54 2.40 -8.34 -7.28
N MET A 55 2.01 -7.83 -6.11
CA MET A 55 1.40 -6.49 -5.98
C MET A 55 2.41 -5.39 -6.33
N MET A 56 3.69 -5.57 -6.00
CA MET A 56 4.76 -4.66 -6.45
C MET A 56 4.89 -4.64 -7.98
N ARG A 57 4.86 -5.82 -8.61
CA ARG A 57 4.91 -5.96 -10.08
C ARG A 57 3.70 -5.31 -10.75
N GLN A 58 2.48 -5.56 -10.26
CA GLN A 58 1.26 -4.95 -10.77
C GLN A 58 1.30 -3.42 -10.65
N ARG A 59 1.79 -2.90 -9.52
CA ARG A 59 1.97 -1.46 -9.31
C ARG A 59 2.99 -0.86 -10.27
N ALA A 60 4.13 -1.52 -10.47
CA ALA A 60 5.16 -1.08 -11.42
C ALA A 60 4.59 -1.06 -12.86
N ALA A 61 3.83 -2.09 -13.25
CA ALA A 61 3.20 -2.19 -14.57
C ALA A 61 2.15 -1.09 -14.79
N TYR A 62 1.32 -0.83 -13.79
CA TYR A 62 0.35 0.26 -13.82
C TYR A 62 1.02 1.63 -14.02
N HIS A 63 2.06 1.93 -13.25
CA HIS A 63 2.80 3.19 -13.40
C HIS A 63 3.49 3.32 -14.76
N LEU A 64 4.04 2.23 -15.29
CA LEU A 64 4.60 2.20 -16.64
C LEU A 64 3.52 2.50 -17.68
N ALA A 65 2.39 1.80 -17.64
CA ALA A 65 1.28 1.99 -18.56
C ALA A 65 0.75 3.43 -18.53
N MET A 66 0.52 3.99 -17.34
CA MET A 66 0.11 5.39 -17.19
C MET A 66 1.10 6.36 -17.86
N ARG A 67 2.40 6.18 -17.63
CA ARG A 67 3.43 7.04 -18.21
C ARG A 67 3.52 6.89 -19.73
N LEU A 68 3.35 5.68 -20.26
CA LEU A 68 3.31 5.44 -21.70
C LEU A 68 2.11 6.14 -22.35
N VAL A 69 0.91 5.99 -21.77
CA VAL A 69 -0.30 6.67 -22.26
C VAL A 69 -0.14 8.19 -22.20
N GLN A 70 0.39 8.71 -21.09
CA GLN A 70 0.65 10.14 -20.94
C GLN A 70 1.64 10.66 -21.97
N THR A 71 2.71 9.90 -22.23
CA THR A 71 3.73 10.24 -23.23
C THR A 71 3.15 10.20 -24.63
N ALA A 72 2.37 9.17 -24.97
CA ALA A 72 1.74 9.04 -26.28
C ALA A 72 0.77 10.20 -26.58
N ARG A 73 0.04 10.68 -25.57
CA ARG A 73 -0.95 11.76 -25.73
C ARG A 73 -0.34 13.16 -25.72
N ASN A 74 0.71 13.39 -24.93
CA ASN A 74 1.17 14.74 -24.61
C ASN A 74 2.64 15.01 -24.92
N SER A 75 3.38 14.05 -25.50
CA SER A 75 4.79 14.25 -25.82
C SER A 75 4.97 15.28 -26.93
N ARG A 76 5.75 16.33 -26.63
CA ARG A 76 6.30 17.28 -27.61
C ARG A 76 7.80 17.03 -27.85
N LEU A 77 8.33 15.91 -27.38
CA LEU A 77 9.74 15.54 -27.55
C LEU A 77 10.01 15.20 -29.00
N ASP A 78 11.22 15.52 -29.46
CA ASP A 78 11.73 15.02 -30.74
C ASP A 78 11.92 13.49 -30.68
N PRO A 79 11.98 12.82 -31.84
CA PRO A 79 12.06 11.35 -31.90
C PRO A 79 13.23 10.73 -31.14
N ASP A 80 14.39 11.39 -31.09
CA ASP A 80 15.57 10.86 -30.40
C ASP A 80 15.47 11.06 -28.88
N SER A 81 15.01 12.22 -28.43
CA SER A 81 14.70 12.48 -27.00
C SER A 81 13.61 11.56 -26.49
N LEU A 82 12.57 11.29 -27.30
CA LEU A 82 11.51 10.35 -26.96
C LEU A 82 12.07 8.93 -26.80
N ARG A 83 12.96 8.50 -27.71
CA ARG A 83 13.64 7.20 -27.62
C ARG A 83 14.45 7.08 -26.33
N ILE A 84 15.22 8.11 -25.97
CA ILE A 84 16.00 8.16 -24.73
C ILE A 84 15.08 8.09 -23.50
N TYR A 85 14.00 8.86 -23.50
CA TYR A 85 13.01 8.86 -22.42
C TYR A 85 12.37 7.47 -22.23
N LEU A 86 11.93 6.83 -23.32
CA LEU A 86 11.31 5.50 -23.26
C LEU A 86 12.30 4.43 -22.78
N LYS A 87 13.57 4.50 -23.19
CA LYS A 87 14.64 3.65 -22.64
C LYS A 87 14.81 3.86 -21.14
N GLY A 88 14.80 5.11 -20.68
CA GLY A 88 14.84 5.46 -19.26
C GLY A 88 13.62 4.94 -18.49
N LEU A 89 12.44 4.98 -19.10
CA LEU A 89 11.20 4.49 -18.50
C LEU A 89 11.22 2.96 -18.34
N LYS A 90 11.74 2.23 -19.34
CA LYS A 90 11.99 0.78 -19.26
C LYS A 90 12.92 0.43 -18.09
N LYS A 91 14.07 1.12 -17.99
CA LYS A 91 15.03 0.89 -16.89
C LYS A 91 14.42 1.14 -15.50
N LYS A 92 13.57 2.17 -15.37
CA LYS A 92 12.84 2.46 -14.12
C LYS A 92 11.86 1.35 -13.75
N TYR A 93 11.17 0.77 -14.73
CA TYR A 93 10.26 -0.35 -14.51
C TYR A 93 11.03 -1.60 -14.06
N GLU A 94 12.12 -1.94 -14.74
CA GLU A 94 12.98 -3.09 -14.38
C GLU A 94 13.53 -2.97 -12.96
N ALA A 95 13.94 -1.76 -12.53
CA ALA A 95 14.41 -1.52 -11.17
C ALA A 95 13.29 -1.57 -10.10
N SER A 96 12.03 -1.36 -10.49
CA SER A 96 10.87 -1.35 -9.58
C SER A 96 10.18 -2.72 -9.51
N CYS A 97 10.45 -3.61 -10.47
CA CYS A 97 9.96 -4.98 -10.41
C CYS A 97 10.90 -5.83 -9.55
N PRO A 98 10.38 -6.57 -8.57
CA PRO A 98 11.15 -7.65 -7.98
C PRO A 98 11.49 -8.66 -9.09
N ALA A 99 12.75 -9.11 -9.12
CA ALA A 99 13.22 -10.06 -10.12
C ALA A 99 12.28 -11.28 -10.14
N PRO A 100 11.95 -11.83 -11.32
CA PRO A 100 11.28 -13.12 -11.36
C PRO A 100 12.20 -14.13 -10.65
N GLU A 101 11.69 -14.80 -9.62
CA GLU A 101 12.29 -16.05 -9.17
C GLU A 101 12.39 -16.93 -10.43
N GLN A 102 13.62 -17.17 -10.87
CA GLN A 102 13.90 -18.18 -11.87
C GLN A 102 13.57 -19.49 -11.17
N ASN A 103 12.38 -20.02 -11.41
CA ASN A 103 12.15 -21.44 -11.16
C ASN A 103 13.00 -22.18 -12.20
N ASP A 104 14.22 -22.52 -11.79
CA ASP A 104 15.06 -23.50 -12.45
C ASP A 104 14.36 -24.87 -12.31
N GLU A 105 13.34 -25.12 -13.13
CA GLU A 105 12.89 -26.48 -13.40
C GLU A 105 13.86 -27.08 -14.44
N GLN A 106 14.89 -27.72 -13.91
CA GLN A 106 15.67 -28.72 -14.61
C GLN A 106 14.74 -29.86 -15.05
N GLN A 107 14.69 -30.14 -16.36
CA GLN A 107 14.33 -31.43 -16.93
C GLN A 107 15.29 -31.76 -18.07
#